data_AF-A0A2E8UL20-F1
#
_entry.id   AF-A0A2E8UL20-F1
#
_cell.length_a   1.000
_cell.length_b   1.000
_cell.length_c   1.000
_cell.angle_alpha   90.00
_cell.angle_beta   90.00
_cell.angle_gamma   90.00
#
_symmetry.space_group_name_H-M   'P 1'
#
loop_
_entity.id
_entity.type
_entity.pdbx_description
1 polymer ?
#
loop_
_entity_poly.entity_id
_entity_poly.type
_entity_poly.pdbx_seq_one_letter_code
_entity_poly.pdbx_strand_id
1 'polypeptide(L)'
;MRDLLAPLHDHKGRKTPSEASRAWFILVMAFSLIVGLAASEGNIVVGSACGLVIATALLNIGWLLLNTLGEGRKTVALTGAVTRMPDMSEDE
;
A
#
# COMPACT_ATOMS: atom_id res chain seq x y z
N MET A 1 -7.50 -18.71 1.94
CA MET A 1 -6.29 -17.91 1.59
C MET A 1 -6.49 -16.52 2.15
N ARG A 2 -5.45 -15.87 2.71
CA ARG A 2 -5.55 -14.49 3.21
C ARG A 2 -5.80 -13.56 2.03
N ASP A 3 -6.79 -12.70 2.15
CA ASP A 3 -7.12 -11.73 1.11
C ASP A 3 -6.10 -10.58 1.16
N LEU A 4 -5.22 -10.48 0.16
CA LEU A 4 -4.14 -9.49 0.10
C LEU A 4 -4.66 -8.06 -0.14
N LEU A 5 -5.88 -7.94 -0.68
CA LEU A 5 -6.54 -6.66 -0.95
C LEU A 5 -7.37 -6.16 0.24
N ALA A 6 -7.66 -7.04 1.21
CA ALA A 6 -8.46 -6.65 2.37
C ALA A 6 -7.73 -5.61 3.22
N PRO A 7 -8.41 -4.53 3.64
CA PRO A 7 -7.85 -3.61 4.63
C PRO A 7 -7.63 -4.34 5.94
N LEU A 8 -6.50 -4.05 6.57
CA LEU A 8 -6.04 -4.74 7.75
C LEU A 8 -6.55 -3.98 8.99
N HIS A 9 -7.22 -4.63 9.93
CA HIS A 9 -7.85 -3.94 11.07
C HIS A 9 -6.94 -3.89 12.30
N ASP A 10 -6.58 -2.68 12.73
CA ASP A 10 -5.77 -2.42 13.92
C ASP A 10 -6.61 -2.47 15.21
N HIS A 11 -5.97 -2.68 16.37
CA HIS A 11 -6.61 -2.68 17.69
C HIS A 11 -7.31 -1.35 18.06
N LYS A 12 -6.99 -0.27 17.35
CA LYS A 12 -7.65 1.05 17.48
C LYS A 12 -8.80 1.26 16.47
N GLY A 13 -9.26 0.22 15.79
CA GLY A 13 -10.28 0.32 14.74
C GLY A 13 -9.80 0.96 13.43
N ARG A 14 -8.50 1.29 13.33
CA ARG A 14 -7.94 1.95 12.15
C ARG A 14 -7.73 0.94 11.03
N LYS A 15 -8.16 1.30 9.82
CA LYS A 15 -7.90 0.54 8.60
C LYS A 15 -6.45 0.79 8.17
N THR A 16 -5.58 -0.19 8.40
CA THR A 16 -4.21 -0.17 7.90
C THR A 16 -4.17 -0.54 6.42
N PRO A 17 -3.19 0.01 5.66
CA PRO A 17 -3.03 -0.30 4.25
C PRO A 17 -2.94 -1.81 4.02
N SER A 18 -3.61 -2.30 2.98
CA SER A 18 -3.66 -3.71 2.62
C SER A 18 -2.26 -4.25 2.29
N GLU A 19 -2.05 -5.56 2.39
CA GLU A 19 -0.78 -6.19 2.01
C GLU A 19 -0.44 -5.91 0.53
N ALA A 20 -1.44 -5.81 -0.34
CA ALA A 20 -1.27 -5.41 -1.74
C ALA A 20 -0.70 -4.00 -1.90
N SER A 21 -1.12 -3.04 -1.06
CA SER A 21 -0.58 -1.67 -1.09
C SER A 21 0.89 -1.62 -0.67
N ARG A 22 1.31 -2.49 0.26
CA ARG A 22 2.72 -2.62 0.67
C ARG A 22 3.56 -3.22 -0.45
N ALA A 23 3.06 -4.26 -1.10
CA ALA A 23 3.72 -4.86 -2.26
C ALA A 23 3.85 -3.85 -3.41
N TRP A 24 2.79 -3.07 -3.67
CA TRP A 24 2.80 -1.99 -4.66
C TRP A 24 3.88 -0.95 -4.36
N PHE A 25 3.98 -0.51 -3.10
CA PHE A 25 5.02 0.44 -2.70
C PHE A 25 6.43 -0.07 -3.02
N ILE A 26 6.76 -1.32 -2.66
CA ILE A 26 8.08 -1.91 -2.91
C ILE A 26 8.36 -1.98 -4.43
N LEU A 27 7.38 -2.43 -5.22
CA LEU A 27 7.51 -2.50 -6.67
C LEU A 27 7.76 -1.12 -7.29
N VAL A 28 6.98 -0.11 -6.90
CA VAL A 28 7.14 1.25 -7.42
C VAL A 28 8.49 1.83 -7.03
N MET A 29 8.95 1.63 -5.80
CA MET A 29 10.26 2.14 -5.37
C MET A 29 11.41 1.51 -6.16
N ALA A 30 11.40 0.19 -6.33
CA ALA A 30 12.44 -0.51 -7.10
C ALA A 30 12.41 -0.09 -8.58
N PHE A 31 11.23 -0.06 -9.19
CA PHE A 31 11.06 0.34 -10.58
C PHE A 31 11.51 1.78 -10.83
N SER A 32 11.06 2.71 -9.99
CA SER A 32 11.36 4.13 -10.16
C SER A 32 12.84 4.44 -9.95
N LEU A 33 13.51 3.71 -9.06
CA LEU A 33 14.96 3.82 -8.87
C LEU A 33 15.73 3.35 -10.11
N ILE A 34 15.37 2.19 -10.67
CA ILE A 34 16.00 1.64 -11.89
C ILE A 34 15.80 2.58 -13.07
N VAL A 35 14.57 3.04 -13.29
CA VAL A 35 14.24 3.96 -14.40
C VAL A 35 14.92 5.31 -14.20
N GLY A 36 14.92 5.85 -12.98
CA GLY A 36 15.57 7.12 -12.66
C GLY A 36 17.07 7.08 -12.96
N LEU A 37 17.76 6.02 -12.52
CA LEU A 37 19.20 5.82 -12.77
C LEU A 37 19.53 5.62 -14.26
N ALA A 38 18.69 4.88 -14.99
CA ALA A 38 18.86 4.67 -16.42
C ALA A 38 18.66 5.98 -17.20
N ALA A 39 17.66 6.79 -16.82
CA ALA A 39 17.36 8.06 -17.47
C ALA A 39 18.42 9.15 -17.20
N SER A 40 19.17 9.03 -16.10
CA SER A 40 20.18 10.02 -15.70
C SER A 40 21.61 9.62 -16.07
N GLU A 41 21.80 8.62 -16.95
CA GLU A 41 23.11 8.11 -17.36
C GLU A 41 24.04 7.77 -16.18
N GLY A 42 23.47 7.25 -15.09
CA GLY A 42 24.23 6.90 -13.88
C GLY A 42 24.54 8.07 -12.93
N ASN A 43 24.11 9.29 -13.22
CA ASN A 43 24.17 10.38 -12.24
C ASN A 43 23.19 10.13 -11.09
N ILE A 44 23.70 9.79 -9.91
CA ILE A 44 22.89 9.35 -8.77
C ILE A 44 21.98 10.48 -8.24
N VAL A 45 22.43 11.73 -8.27
CA VAL A 45 21.64 12.87 -7.77
C VAL A 45 20.45 13.15 -8.69
N VAL A 46 20.70 13.24 -10.00
CA VAL A 46 19.65 13.49 -10.99
C VAL A 46 18.72 12.28 -11.10
N GLY A 47 19.26 11.06 -11.06
CA GLY A 47 18.50 9.82 -11.15
C GLY A 47 17.60 9.59 -9.96
N SER A 48 18.07 9.91 -8.74
CA SER A 48 17.22 9.85 -7.54
C SER A 48 16.10 10.90 -7.57
N ALA A 49 16.39 12.13 -8.00
CA ALA A 49 15.35 13.16 -8.16
C ALA A 49 14.28 12.74 -9.20
N CYS A 50 14.70 12.24 -10.36
CA CYS A 50 13.81 11.72 -11.39
C CYS A 50 12.99 10.53 -10.88
N GLY A 51 13.65 9.57 -10.23
CA GLY A 51 13.01 8.40 -9.63
C GLY A 51 11.96 8.77 -8.58
N LEU A 52 12.21 9.78 -7.75
CA LEU A 52 11.23 10.26 -6.77
C LEU A 52 9.99 10.87 -7.42
N VAL A 53 10.15 11.61 -8.52
CA VAL A 53 9.02 12.16 -9.28
C VAL A 53 8.17 11.04 -9.87
N ILE A 54 8.82 10.06 -10.51
CA ILE A 54 8.15 8.88 -11.07
C ILE A 54 7.43 8.08 -9.97
N ALA A 55 8.12 7.83 -8.84
CA ALA A 55 7.55 7.12 -7.71
C ALA A 55 6.30 7.83 -7.16
N THR A 56 6.37 9.15 -6.99
CA THR A 56 5.24 9.94 -6.47
C THR A 56 4.02 9.82 -7.38
N ALA A 57 4.21 9.91 -8.70
CA ALA A 57 3.12 9.74 -9.66
C ALA A 57 2.52 8.32 -9.60
N LEU A 58 3.38 7.29 -9.64
CA LEU A 58 2.95 5.88 -9.62
C LEU A 58 2.28 5.47 -8.31
N LEU A 59 2.75 5.97 -7.17
CA LEU A 59 2.14 5.70 -5.85
C LEU A 59 0.73 6.30 -5.77
N ASN A 60 0.51 7.51 -6.29
CA ASN A 60 -0.82 8.12 -6.36
C ASN A 60 -1.76 7.31 -7.26
N ILE A 61 -1.29 6.87 -8.43
CA ILE A 61 -2.08 6.04 -9.35
C ILE A 61 -2.44 4.70 -8.71
N GLY A 62 -1.48 4.02 -8.08
CA GLY A 62 -1.75 2.76 -7.42
C GLY A 62 -2.65 2.88 -6.20
N TRP A 63 -2.59 4.00 -5.47
CA TRP A 63 -3.56 4.27 -4.40
C TRP A 63 -4.99 4.34 -4.94
N LEU A 64 -5.22 5.09 -6.03
CA LEU A 64 -6.55 5.18 -6.66
C LEU A 64 -7.06 3.80 -7.12
N LEU A 65 -6.20 3.01 -7.78
CA LEU A 65 -6.56 1.66 -8.24
C LEU A 65 -6.87 0.71 -7.09
N LEU A 66 -6.01 0.65 -6.08
CA LEU A 66 -6.16 -0.27 -4.95
C LEU A 66 -7.33 0.14 -4.04
N ASN A 67 -7.60 1.43 -3.89
CA ASN A 67 -8.76 1.91 -3.13
C ASN A 67 -10.05 1.47 -3.83
N THR A 68 -10.14 1.69 -5.15
CA THR A 68 -11.31 1.28 -5.95
C THR A 68 -11.52 -0.23 -5.95
N LEU A 69 -10.44 -1.02 -6.07
CA LEU A 69 -10.51 -2.49 -6.06
C LEU A 69 -10.73 -3.09 -4.66
N GLY A 70 -10.36 -2.36 -3.61
CA GLY A 70 -10.55 -2.77 -2.21
C GLY A 70 -11.91 -2.39 -1.64
N GLU A 71 -12.65 -1.50 -2.31
CA GLU A 71 -13.98 -1.05 -1.91
C GLU A 71 -14.95 -2.26 -1.85
N GLY A 72 -15.54 -2.51 -0.68
CA GLY A 72 -16.47 -3.62 -0.45
C GLY A 72 -15.86 -4.96 0.00
N ARG A 73 -14.54 -5.07 0.18
CA ARG A 73 -13.88 -6.26 0.73
C ARG A 73 -13.95 -6.27 2.27
N LYS A 74 -14.30 -7.41 2.88
CA LYS A 74 -14.32 -7.57 4.35
C LYS A 74 -12.93 -7.36 4.93
N THR A 75 -12.84 -6.53 5.98
CA THR A 75 -11.57 -6.24 6.67
C THR A 75 -11.05 -7.47 7.40
N VAL A 76 -9.75 -7.74 7.29
CA VAL A 76 -9.10 -8.88 7.93
C VAL A 76 -8.32 -8.37 9.15
N ALA A 77 -8.47 -9.03 10.30
CA ALA A 77 -7.76 -8.65 11.53
C ALA A 77 -6.23 -8.74 11.36
N LEU A 78 -5.49 -7.77 11.91
CA LEU A 78 -4.02 -7.72 11.85
C LEU A 78 -3.34 -8.92 12.52
N THR A 79 -3.95 -9.46 13.58
CA THR A 79 -3.38 -10.49 14.44
C THR A 79 -4.47 -11.29 15.16
N GLY A 80 -4.19 -12.54 15.53
CA GLY A 80 -5.10 -13.42 16.28
C GLY A 80 -5.43 -12.92 17.70
N ALA A 81 -4.71 -11.91 18.20
CA ALA A 81 -5.04 -11.26 19.45
C ALA A 81 -6.28 -10.34 19.35
N VAL A 82 -6.55 -9.76 18.17
CA VAL A 82 -7.74 -8.91 17.91
C VAL A 82 -9.01 -9.75 17.69
N THR A 83 -8.89 -10.98 17.19
CA THR A 83 -10.03 -11.90 17.00
C THR A 83 -10.74 -12.34 18.28
N ARG A 84 -10.25 -11.95 19.47
CA ARG A 84 -10.91 -12.24 20.76
C ARG A 84 -11.84 -11.12 21.26
N MET A 85 -11.85 -9.95 20.64
CA MET A 85 -12.88 -8.96 20.95
C MET A 85 -14.17 -9.41 20.26
N PRO A 86 -15.27 -9.65 21.01
CA PRO A 86 -16.55 -9.95 20.41
C PRO A 86 -16.92 -8.82 19.47
N ASP A 87 -17.49 -9.14 18.30
CA ASP A 87 -18.09 -8.17 17.38
C ASP A 87 -19.01 -7.25 18.19
N MET A 88 -18.50 -6.07 18.57
CA MET A 88 -19.33 -4.98 19.04
C MET A 88 -19.95 -4.43 17.77
N SER A 89 -21.22 -4.79 17.55
CA SER A 89 -22.05 -4.22 16.50
C SER A 89 -21.87 -2.70 16.49
N GLU A 90 -21.56 -2.15 15.31
CA GLU A 90 -21.64 -0.73 15.03
C GLU A 90 -23.11 -0.31 15.11
N ASP A 91 -23.65 -0.18 16.32
CA ASP A 91 -24.89 0.51 16.62
C ASP A 91 -24.58 1.61 17.63
N GLU A 92 -24.25 2.80 17.09
CA GLU A 92 -24.61 4.18 17.51
C GLU A 92 -23.62 5.22 16.96
#